data_AF-A0AA96VQ93-F1
#
_entry.id   AF-A0AA96VQ93-F1
#
_cell.length_a   1.000
_cell.length_b   1.000
_cell.length_c   1.000
_cell.angle_alpha   90.00
_cell.angle_beta   90.00
_cell.angle_gamma   90.00
#
_symmetry.space_group_name_H-M   'P 1'
#
loop_
_entity.id
_entity.type
_entity.pdbx_description
1 polymer ?
#
loop_
_entity_poly.entity_id
_entity_poly.type
_entity_poly.pdbx_seq_one_letter_code
_entity_poly.pdbx_strand_id
1 'polypeptide(L)'
;MKIIKFLTTSILATGVDFLLYTGLLFIFTPVVAHFFSATTGMILNFILQRKFVFNVTRGLKSSFLLSLLFSVGGVFLGAGIIYFLMKLAFFAEHPLIAKMIAIGVVFFYNYETKKIAFGDR
;
A
#
# COMPACT_ATOMS: atom_id res chain seq x y z
N MET A 1 2.76 15.74 -12.47
CA MET A 1 2.23 14.36 -12.60
C MET A 1 1.99 13.76 -11.21
N LYS A 2 0.73 13.70 -10.74
CA LYS A 2 0.39 13.20 -9.38
C LYS A 2 0.79 11.73 -9.16
N ILE A 3 0.72 10.89 -10.21
CA ILE A 3 1.18 9.49 -10.20
C ILE A 3 2.65 9.34 -9.79
N ILE A 4 3.55 10.18 -10.31
CA ILE A 4 4.97 10.10 -9.95
C ILE A 4 5.15 10.41 -8.47
N LYS A 5 4.51 11.48 -7.98
CA LYS A 5 4.55 11.82 -6.54
C LYS A 5 3.96 10.69 -5.68
N PHE A 6 2.88 10.05 -6.14
CA PHE A 6 2.28 8.90 -5.46
C PHE A 6 3.25 7.71 -5.38
N LEU A 7 3.91 7.39 -6.49
CA LEU A 7 4.92 6.33 -6.54
C LEU A 7 6.09 6.64 -5.60
N THR A 8 6.66 7.85 -5.69
CA THR A 8 7.78 8.27 -4.84
C THR A 8 7.43 8.23 -3.36
N THR A 9 6.27 8.77 -2.96
CA THR A 9 5.84 8.75 -1.55
C THR A 9 5.56 7.33 -1.05
N SER A 10 5.06 6.44 -1.92
CA SER A 10 4.86 5.03 -1.58
C SER A 10 6.19 4.30 -1.39
N ILE A 11 7.16 4.50 -2.29
CA ILE A 11 8.50 3.93 -2.18
C ILE A 11 9.20 4.42 -0.90
N LEU A 12 9.11 5.72 -0.60
CA LEU A 12 9.68 6.26 0.63
C LEU A 12 9.07 5.63 1.87
N ALA A 13 7.74 5.50 1.92
CA ALA A 13 7.06 4.88 3.05
C ALA A 13 7.43 3.39 3.20
N THR A 14 7.51 2.64 2.10
CA THR A 14 7.96 1.24 2.10
C THR A 14 9.43 1.12 2.51
N GLY A 15 10.28 2.05 2.10
CA GLY A 15 11.69 2.10 2.54
C GLY A 15 11.81 2.31 4.05
N VAL A 16 11.01 3.22 4.62
CA VAL A 16 10.96 3.44 6.07
C VAL A 16 10.43 2.22 6.82
N ASP A 17 9.36 1.58 6.33
CA ASP A 17 8.86 0.31 6.88
C ASP A 17 9.98 -0.74 6.90
N PHE A 18 10.66 -0.95 5.76
CA PHE A 18 11.74 -1.92 5.67
C PHE A 18 12.90 -1.62 6.64
N LEU A 19 13.39 -0.38 6.68
CA LEU A 19 14.47 0.00 7.59
C LEU A 19 14.06 -0.18 9.05
N LEU A 20 12.83 0.23 9.40
CA LEU A 20 12.32 0.07 10.76
C LEU A 20 12.14 -1.41 11.13
N TYR A 21 11.63 -2.22 10.21
CA TYR A 21 11.52 -3.67 10.39
C TYR A 21 12.89 -4.29 10.69
N THR A 22 13.90 -3.99 9.88
CA THR A 22 15.26 -4.52 10.08
C THR A 22 15.87 -4.10 11.41
N GLY A 23 15.66 -2.85 11.84
CA GLY A 23 16.11 -2.37 13.16
C GLY A 23 15.36 -3.03 14.33
N LEU A 24 14.06 -3.26 14.19
CA LEU A 24 13.25 -3.88 15.24
C LEU A 24 13.54 -5.37 15.43
N LEU A 25 14.03 -6.07 14.41
CA LEU A 25 14.40 -7.49 14.51
C LEU A 25 15.53 -7.76 15.52
N PHE A 26 16.32 -6.75 15.87
CA PHE A 26 17.35 -6.90 16.92
C PHE A 26 16.76 -6.97 18.34
N ILE A 27 15.49 -6.61 18.53
CA ILE A 27 14.86 -6.44 19.84
C ILE A 27 13.55 -7.24 19.97
N PHE A 28 12.80 -7.40 18.88
CA PHE A 28 11.47 -8.00 18.87
C PHE A 28 11.38 -9.25 17.99
N THR A 29 10.35 -10.06 18.22
CA THR A 29 10.00 -11.16 17.31
C THR A 29 9.57 -10.63 15.95
N PRO A 30 9.74 -11.40 14.85
CA PRO A 30 9.39 -10.93 13.50
C PRO A 30 7.95 -10.43 13.36
N VAL A 31 7.00 -11.06 14.06
CA VAL A 31 5.59 -10.65 14.02
C VAL A 31 5.39 -9.28 14.68
N VAL A 32 5.98 -9.07 15.85
CA VAL A 32 5.88 -7.80 16.57
C VAL A 32 6.60 -6.69 15.81
N ALA A 33 7.79 -6.97 15.28
CA ALA A 33 8.55 -6.04 14.45
C ALA A 33 7.74 -5.62 13.21
N HIS A 34 7.14 -6.58 12.50
CA HIS A 34 6.31 -6.30 11.32
C HIS A 34 5.08 -5.45 11.65
N PHE A 35 4.42 -5.72 12.79
CA PHE A 35 3.25 -4.95 13.20
C PHE A 35 3.59 -3.46 13.39
N PHE A 36 4.68 -3.15 14.10
CA PHE A 36 5.11 -1.77 14.32
C PHE A 36 5.64 -1.10 13.04
N SER A 37 6.42 -1.84 12.24
CA SER A 37 7.00 -1.30 11.00
C SER A 37 5.92 -1.00 9.96
N ALA A 38 5.00 -1.94 9.72
CA ALA A 38 3.92 -1.80 8.74
C ALA A 38 2.94 -0.68 9.14
N THR A 39 2.62 -0.55 10.44
CA THR A 39 1.79 0.54 10.94
C THR A 39 2.44 1.90 10.69
N THR A 40 3.74 2.01 10.96
CA THR A 40 4.51 3.24 10.74
C THR A 40 4.58 3.58 9.25
N GLY A 41 4.88 2.61 8.39
CA GLY A 41 4.88 2.76 6.94
C GLY A 41 3.53 3.23 6.40
N MET A 42 2.44 2.64 6.88
CA MET A 42 1.08 3.03 6.49
C MET A 42 0.74 4.47 6.90
N ILE A 43 1.07 4.86 8.13
CA ILE A 43 0.83 6.23 8.63
C ILE A 43 1.66 7.22 7.82
N LEU A 44 2.94 6.93 7.59
CA LEU A 44 3.81 7.79 6.81
C LEU A 44 3.32 7.93 5.38
N ASN A 45 2.92 6.82 4.75
CA ASN A 45 2.31 6.81 3.42
C ASN A 45 1.09 7.74 3.36
N PHE A 46 0.18 7.62 4.34
CA PHE A 46 -0.98 8.50 4.45
C PHE A 46 -0.58 9.98 4.59
N ILE A 47 0.34 10.32 5.49
CA ILE A 47 0.79 11.70 5.73
C ILE A 47 1.41 12.28 4.46
N LEU A 48 2.34 11.55 3.83
CA LEU A 48 3.05 12.02 2.63
C LEU A 48 2.08 12.22 1.46
N GLN A 49 1.18 11.28 1.24
CA GLN A 49 0.20 11.38 0.15
C GLN A 49 -0.78 12.53 0.37
N ARG A 50 -1.28 12.67 1.61
CA ARG A 50 -2.19 13.77 1.99
C ARG A 50 -1.51 15.14 1.87
N LYS A 51 -0.21 15.24 2.16
CA LYS A 51 0.52 16.52 2.17
C LYS A 51 1.08 16.92 0.80
N PHE A 52 1.56 15.94 0.02
CA PHE A 52 2.38 16.23 -1.16
C PHE A 52 1.78 15.76 -2.49
N VAL A 53 0.84 14.81 -2.48
CA VAL A 53 0.33 14.17 -3.69
C VAL A 53 -1.05 14.70 -4.10
N PHE A 54 -2.00 14.70 -3.17
CA PHE A 54 -3.41 14.96 -3.46
C PHE A 54 -3.85 16.32 -2.92
N ASN A 55 -4.82 16.96 -3.59
CA ASN A 55 -5.48 18.16 -3.05
C ASN A 55 -6.60 17.72 -2.10
N VAL A 56 -6.41 17.97 -0.81
CA VAL A 56 -7.29 17.42 0.22
C VAL A 56 -8.45 18.35 0.49
N THR A 57 -9.67 17.86 0.30
CA THR A 57 -10.91 18.57 0.67
C THR A 57 -11.61 17.92 1.86
N ARG A 58 -11.32 16.64 2.13
CA ARG A 58 -11.91 15.89 3.25
C ARG A 58 -11.18 16.11 4.57
N GLY A 59 -11.94 16.04 5.66
CA GLY A 59 -11.40 16.08 7.03
C GLY A 59 -10.42 14.93 7.31
N LEU A 60 -9.53 15.13 8.28
CA LEU A 60 -8.45 14.19 8.61
C LEU A 60 -8.97 12.78 8.95
N LYS A 61 -9.94 12.69 9.88
CA LYS A 61 -10.50 11.40 10.34
C LYS A 61 -11.15 10.62 9.19
N SER A 62 -12.00 11.27 8.39
CA SER A 62 -12.66 10.65 7.25
C SER A 62 -11.66 10.18 6.20
N SER A 63 -10.66 11.03 5.89
CA SER A 63 -9.60 10.68 4.94
C SER A 63 -8.82 9.45 5.40
N PHE A 64 -8.47 9.40 6.69
CA PHE A 64 -7.71 8.30 7.27
C PHE A 64 -8.49 6.99 7.24
N LEU A 65 -9.75 7.00 7.72
CA LEU A 65 -10.59 5.80 7.75
C LEU A 65 -10.84 5.24 6.35
N LEU A 66 -11.16 6.10 5.37
CA LEU A 66 -11.35 5.65 3.99
C LEU A 66 -10.06 5.14 3.37
N SER A 67 -8.95 5.84 3.58
CA SER A 67 -7.63 5.41 3.14
C SER A 67 -7.28 4.03 3.70
N LEU A 68 -7.56 3.79 4.99
CA LEU A 68 -7.33 2.50 5.65
C LEU A 68 -8.23 1.41 5.05
N LEU A 69 -9.53 1.67 4.92
CA LEU A 69 -10.48 0.73 4.34
C LEU A 69 -10.10 0.33 2.92
N PHE A 70 -9.72 1.29 2.08
CA PHE A 70 -9.27 0.99 0.73
C PHE A 70 -7.94 0.23 0.74
N SER A 71 -6.97 0.57 1.59
CA SER A 71 -5.74 -0.22 1.70
C SER A 71 -6.02 -1.69 2.07
N VAL A 72 -6.92 -1.94 3.03
CA VAL A 72 -7.34 -3.29 3.40
C VAL A 72 -8.04 -3.99 2.22
N GLY A 73 -8.95 -3.29 1.52
CA GLY A 73 -9.57 -3.80 0.30
C GLY A 73 -8.56 -4.14 -0.80
N GLY A 74 -7.51 -3.32 -0.95
CA GLY A 74 -6.41 -3.54 -1.90
C GLY A 74 -5.60 -4.81 -1.58
N VAL A 75 -5.41 -5.13 -0.30
CA VAL A 75 -4.76 -6.40 0.12
C VAL A 75 -5.59 -7.59 -0.31
N PHE A 76 -6.91 -7.58 -0.06
CA PHE A 76 -7.80 -8.66 -0.49
C PHE A 76 -7.92 -8.76 -2.01
N LEU A 77 -7.96 -7.61 -2.71
CA LEU A 77 -7.94 -7.56 -4.17
C LEU A 77 -6.66 -8.22 -4.72
N GLY A 78 -5.50 -7.87 -4.18
CA GLY A 78 -4.22 -8.48 -4.58
C GLY A 78 -4.19 -9.99 -4.33
N ALA A 79 -4.63 -10.42 -3.14
CA ALA A 79 -4.73 -11.84 -2.80
C ALA A 79 -5.68 -12.60 -3.74
N GLY A 80 -6.84 -12.01 -4.07
CA GLY A 80 -7.80 -12.57 -5.01
C GLY A 80 -7.23 -12.70 -6.42
N ILE A 81 -6.58 -11.66 -6.93
CA ILE A 81 -5.92 -11.69 -8.26
C ILE A 81 -4.89 -12.83 -8.31
N ILE A 82 -4.02 -12.94 -7.30
CA ILE A 82 -3.02 -14.01 -7.24
C ILE A 82 -3.73 -15.37 -7.20
N TYR A 83 -4.72 -15.54 -6.32
CA TYR A 83 -5.45 -16.80 -6.20
C TYR A 83 -6.08 -17.26 -7.53
N PHE A 84 -6.72 -16.36 -8.27
CA PHE A 84 -7.33 -16.71 -9.56
C PHE A 84 -6.29 -16.95 -10.66
N LEU A 85 -5.22 -16.16 -10.73
CA LEU A 85 -4.14 -16.36 -11.71
C LEU A 85 -3.45 -17.71 -11.49
N MET A 86 -3.17 -18.08 -10.25
CA MET A 86 -2.52 -19.35 -9.88
C MET A 86 -3.31 -20.61 -10.29
N LYS A 87 -4.60 -20.49 -10.66
CA LYS A 87 -5.37 -21.62 -11.22
C LYS A 87 -5.00 -21.95 -12.67
N LEU A 88 -4.29 -21.07 -13.35
CA LEU A 88 -3.79 -21.31 -14.70
C LEU A 88 -2.37 -21.89 -14.62
N ALA A 89 -2.10 -22.96 -15.38
CA ALA A 89 -0.83 -23.70 -15.32
C ALA A 89 0.41 -22.80 -15.48
N PHE A 90 0.38 -21.86 -16.42
CA PHE A 90 1.46 -20.89 -16.64
C PHE A 90 1.84 -20.10 -15.38
N PHE A 91 0.86 -19.59 -14.64
CA PHE A 91 1.13 -18.78 -13.45
C PHE A 91 1.49 -19.62 -12.23
N ALA A 92 1.02 -20.88 -12.16
CA ALA A 92 1.43 -21.82 -11.12
C ALA A 92 2.94 -22.12 -11.20
N GLU A 93 3.49 -22.22 -12.41
CA GLU A 93 4.94 -22.38 -12.66
C GLU A 93 5.71 -21.06 -12.52
N HIS A 94 5.02 -19.92 -12.67
CA HIS A 94 5.61 -18.59 -12.61
C HIS A 94 4.90 -17.64 -11.61
N PRO A 95 4.92 -17.94 -10.30
CA PRO A 95 4.16 -17.19 -9.28
C PRO A 95 4.61 -15.73 -9.14
N LEU A 96 5.85 -15.42 -9.50
CA LEU A 96 6.37 -14.05 -9.51
C LEU A 96 5.64 -13.17 -10.54
N ILE A 97 5.24 -13.73 -11.69
CA ILE A 97 4.51 -12.98 -12.73
C ILE A 97 3.11 -12.62 -12.21
N ALA A 98 2.42 -13.57 -11.58
CA ALA A 98 1.12 -13.31 -10.95
C ALA A 98 1.22 -12.22 -9.88
N LYS A 99 2.27 -12.25 -9.06
CA LYS A 99 2.54 -11.22 -8.06
C LYS A 99 2.80 -9.84 -8.69
N MET A 100 3.58 -9.75 -9.77
CA MET A 100 3.82 -8.49 -10.47
C MET A 100 2.53 -7.87 -11.04
N ILE A 101 1.67 -8.70 -11.64
CA ILE A 101 0.36 -8.26 -12.14
C ILE A 101 -0.49 -7.72 -10.98
N ALA A 102 -0.57 -8.47 -9.87
CA ALA A 102 -1.32 -8.04 -8.70
C ALA A 102 -0.80 -6.72 -8.11
N ILE A 103 0.52 -6.55 -8.01
CA ILE A 103 1.14 -5.29 -7.55
C ILE A 103 0.75 -4.13 -8.47
N GLY A 104 0.82 -4.31 -9.79
CA GLY A 104 0.43 -3.28 -10.76
C GLY A 104 -1.02 -2.88 -10.61
N VAL A 105 -1.94 -3.85 -10.58
CA VAL A 105 -3.38 -3.60 -10.43
C VAL A 105 -3.69 -2.92 -9.09
N VAL A 106 -3.16 -3.43 -7.99
CA VAL A 106 -3.38 -2.86 -6.64
C VAL A 106 -2.78 -1.46 -6.52
N PHE A 107 -1.67 -1.17 -7.18
CA PHE A 107 -1.10 0.18 -7.23
C PHE A 107 -2.07 1.18 -7.85
N PHE A 108 -2.65 0.88 -9.02
CA PHE A 108 -3.63 1.76 -9.66
C PHE A 108 -4.92 1.86 -8.85
N TYR A 109 -5.41 0.75 -8.29
CA TYR A 109 -6.53 0.74 -7.37
C TYR A 109 -6.29 1.68 -6.17
N ASN A 110 -5.12 1.59 -5.54
CA ASN A 110 -4.76 2.45 -4.42
C ASN A 110 -4.67 3.91 -4.85
N TYR A 111 -4.08 4.20 -6.01
CA TYR A 111 -3.99 5.57 -6.51
C TYR A 111 -5.38 6.20 -6.72
N GLU A 112 -6.30 5.50 -7.38
CA GLU A 112 -7.65 6.00 -7.65
C GLU A 112 -8.49 6.12 -6.36
N THR A 113 -8.44 5.11 -5.49
CA THR A 113 -9.20 5.15 -4.23
C THR A 113 -8.67 6.19 -3.26
N LYS A 114 -7.38 6.54 -3.30
CA LYS A 114 -6.82 7.64 -2.50
C LYS A 114 -7.33 8.99 -2.95
N LYS A 115 -7.61 9.23 -4.24
CA LYS A 115 -8.32 10.45 -4.69
C LYS A 115 -9.67 10.57 -4.00
N ILE A 116 -10.42 9.46 -3.94
CA ILE A 116 -11.72 9.41 -3.26
C ILE A 116 -11.56 9.64 -1.76
N ALA A 117 -10.59 8.98 -1.12
CA ALA A 117 -10.33 9.11 0.31
C ALA A 117 -9.98 10.55 0.72
N PHE A 118 -9.21 11.26 -0.10
CA PHE A 118 -8.82 12.65 0.16
C PHE A 118 -9.79 13.70 -0.40
N GLY A 119 -10.75 13.28 -1.23
CA GLY A 119 -11.67 14.17 -1.93
C GLY A 119 -11.00 15.01 -3.02
N ASP A 120 -9.93 14.49 -3.62
CA ASP A 120 -9.21 15.12 -4.74
C ASP A 120 -10.00 14.86 -6.03
N ARG A 121 -10.59 15.92 -6.60
CA ARG A 121 -11.31 15.90 -7.88
C ARG A 121 -10.39 16.37 -9.01
#